data_AF-A0A182FEU4-F1
#
_entry.id   AF-A0A182FEU4-F1
#
_cell.length_a   1.000
_cell.length_b   1.000
_cell.length_c   1.000
_cell.angle_alpha   90.00
_cell.angle_beta   90.00
_cell.angle_gamma   90.00
#
_symmetry.space_group_name_H-M   'P 1'
#
loop_
_entity.id
_entity.type
_entity.pdbx_description
1 polymer ?
#
loop_
_entity_poly.entity_id
_entity_poly.type
_entity_poly.pdbx_seq_one_letter_code
_entity_poly.pdbx_strand_id
1 'polypeptide(L)'
;MEPNRTKEEYELQHFNFTAEEIVAQNAQLIQSILHKTLNAFTEQLIEKRQLSAVQGDELRAQIGPTSRSMYEDCRPAIDALNSLYRETFGIPDDLLLPTDLMHAQQHTDEFVQELRREVDEAKAAVSRGAIFLASLEAEAELHRALEPCYEAEGKVHAMLEDYQELQVVSNDLTEVIEQMKSAGLLGASSESKDDHYRFGATTLRNFMATSSPMKQAALAGKARSMTGVTPLYSANGPSRFISSRNTSRIPRDLSTSAGMPMAQLAIPAIPPAKMVPSIASDASTFAPGAGSILRFRYSYVK
;
A
#
# COMPACT_ATOMS: atom_id res chain seq x y z
N MET A 1 16.80 -22.95 22.06
CA MET A 1 16.61 -22.42 23.42
C MET A 1 16.68 -20.93 23.28
N GLU A 2 15.52 -20.29 23.10
CA GLU A 2 15.47 -18.83 23.04
C GLU A 2 15.92 -18.24 24.38
N PRO A 3 16.58 -17.07 24.36
CA PRO A 3 16.94 -16.38 25.58
C PRO A 3 15.65 -16.18 26.37
N ASN A 4 15.64 -16.71 27.59
CA ASN A 4 14.55 -16.58 28.54
C ASN A 4 14.41 -15.08 28.84
N ARG A 5 13.61 -14.35 28.03
CA ARG A 5 13.29 -12.95 28.29
C ARG A 5 12.81 -12.89 29.72
N THR A 6 13.43 -12.04 30.52
CA THR A 6 13.01 -11.94 31.92
C THR A 6 11.55 -11.51 31.94
N LYS A 7 10.75 -12.09 32.82
CA LYS A 7 9.32 -11.78 32.96
C LYS A 7 9.05 -10.27 32.98
N GLU A 8 9.96 -9.51 33.58
CA GLU A 8 9.98 -8.05 33.62
C GLU A 8 10.04 -7.39 32.22
N GLU A 9 10.78 -7.94 31.25
CA GLU A 9 10.79 -7.43 29.87
C GLU A 9 9.44 -7.60 29.20
N TYR A 10 8.75 -8.70 29.49
CA TYR A 10 7.43 -9.00 28.96
C TYR A 10 6.37 -8.06 29.56
N GLU A 11 6.45 -7.82 30.86
CA GLU A 11 5.64 -6.82 31.56
C GLU A 11 5.89 -5.42 30.99
N LEU A 12 7.16 -5.05 30.78
CA LEU A 12 7.55 -3.77 30.22
C LEU A 12 7.02 -3.58 28.79
N GLN A 13 7.09 -4.62 27.95
CA GLN A 13 6.55 -4.57 26.59
C GLN A 13 5.03 -4.41 26.56
N HIS A 14 4.31 -5.00 27.52
CA HIS A 14 2.85 -4.95 27.54
C HIS A 14 2.31 -3.66 28.21
N PHE A 15 2.84 -3.31 29.38
CA PHE A 15 2.32 -2.23 30.22
C PHE A 15 3.13 -0.93 30.15
N ASN A 16 4.37 -0.97 29.63
CA ASN A 16 5.36 0.12 29.70
C ASN A 16 5.80 0.51 31.12
N PHE A 17 5.55 -0.36 32.09
CA PHE A 17 6.07 -0.29 33.45
C PHE A 17 6.19 -1.70 34.00
N THR A 18 6.98 -1.88 35.07
CA THR A 18 7.08 -3.17 35.78
C THR A 18 6.26 -3.17 37.07
N ALA A 19 5.84 -4.34 37.55
CA ALA A 19 5.15 -4.44 38.83
C ALA A 19 6.02 -3.91 39.99
N GLU A 20 7.33 -4.12 39.93
CA GLU A 20 8.29 -3.63 40.93
C GLU A 20 8.42 -2.09 40.93
N GLU A 21 8.30 -1.43 39.77
CA GLU A 21 8.24 0.03 39.70
C GLU A 21 7.01 0.58 40.44
N ILE A 22 5.84 -0.05 40.27
CA ILE A 22 4.63 0.34 40.99
C ILE A 22 4.81 0.14 42.49
N VAL A 23 5.36 -1.00 42.92
CA VAL A 23 5.65 -1.29 44.33
C VAL A 23 6.57 -0.22 44.92
N ALA A 24 7.66 0.12 44.23
CA ALA A 24 8.61 1.14 44.68
C ALA A 24 7.96 2.53 44.77
N GLN A 25 7.21 2.93 43.74
CA GLN A 25 6.50 4.22 43.71
C GLN A 25 5.45 4.32 44.83
N ASN A 26 4.72 3.24 45.08
CA ASN A 26 3.72 3.18 46.14
C ASN A 26 4.36 3.30 47.53
N ALA A 27 5.48 2.62 47.78
CA ALA A 27 6.22 2.73 49.03
C ALA A 27 6.68 4.18 49.30
N GLN A 28 7.24 4.83 48.27
CA GLN A 28 7.64 6.24 48.34
C GLN A 28 6.44 7.17 48.56
N LEU A 29 5.32 6.92 47.89
CA LEU A 29 4.10 7.69 48.02
C LEU A 29 3.59 7.65 49.46
N ILE A 30 3.49 6.47 50.06
CA ILE A 30 3.01 6.29 51.44
C ILE A 30 3.92 7.02 52.43
N GLN A 31 5.24 6.87 52.30
CA GLN A 31 6.21 7.59 53.13
C GLN A 31 6.02 9.12 53.00
N SER A 32 5.84 9.61 51.78
CA SER A 32 5.62 11.04 51.53
C SER A 32 4.32 11.56 52.15
N ILE A 33 3.24 10.77 52.10
CA ILE A 33 1.94 11.13 52.69
C ILE A 33 2.05 11.16 54.21
N LEU A 34 2.65 10.14 54.83
CA LEU A 34 2.88 10.09 56.28
C LEU A 34 3.70 11.29 56.75
N HIS A 35 4.80 11.61 56.05
CA HIS A 35 5.64 12.74 56.41
C HIS A 35 4.90 14.09 56.27
N LYS A 36 4.19 14.31 55.14
CA LYS A 36 3.42 15.54 54.91
C LYS A 36 2.29 15.72 55.93
N THR A 37 1.57 14.64 56.25
CA THR A 37 0.44 14.69 57.20
C THR A 37 0.92 14.95 58.62
N LEU A 38 2.01 14.30 59.05
CA LEU A 38 2.63 14.58 60.36
C LEU A 38 3.20 16.00 60.46
N ASN A 39 3.82 16.50 59.39
CA ASN A 39 4.32 17.86 59.35
C ASN A 39 3.18 18.88 59.46
N ALA A 40 2.13 18.73 58.65
CA ALA A 40 0.96 19.59 58.71
C ALA A 40 0.27 19.55 60.09
N PHE A 41 0.16 18.37 60.69
CA PHE A 41 -0.38 18.20 62.04
C PHE A 41 0.48 18.92 63.09
N THR A 42 1.80 18.79 62.99
CA THR A 42 2.75 19.40 63.93
C THR A 42 2.69 20.93 63.86
N GLU A 43 2.69 21.51 62.66
CA GLU A 43 2.56 22.96 62.48
C GLU A 43 1.23 23.48 63.03
N GLN A 44 0.12 22.79 62.77
CA GLN A 44 -1.19 23.15 63.34
C GLN A 44 -1.21 23.05 64.86
N LEU A 45 -0.49 22.09 65.45
CA LEU A 45 -0.41 21.91 66.90
C LEU A 45 0.41 23.02 67.55
N ILE A 46 1.54 23.41 66.94
CA ILE A 46 2.38 24.54 67.37
C ILE A 46 1.56 25.83 67.35
N GLU A 47 0.84 26.09 66.26
CA GLU A 47 0.01 27.29 66.09
C GLU A 47 -1.12 27.35 67.13
N LYS A 48 -1.89 26.26 67.28
CA LYS A 48 -3.06 26.24 68.19
C LYS A 48 -2.68 26.31 69.67
N ARG A 49 -1.52 25.77 70.05
CA ARG A 49 -1.06 25.74 71.44
C ARG A 49 -0.11 26.89 71.78
N GLN A 50 0.25 27.73 70.81
CA GLN A 50 1.22 28.83 70.97
C GLN A 50 2.51 28.34 71.64
N LEU A 51 3.04 27.21 71.16
CA LEU A 51 4.26 26.63 71.72
C LEU A 51 5.45 27.56 71.50
N SER A 52 6.37 27.57 72.47
CA SER A 52 7.64 28.29 72.33
C SER A 52 8.45 27.73 71.16
N ALA A 53 9.29 28.57 70.53
CA ALA A 53 10.09 28.19 69.36
C ALA A 53 10.93 26.93 69.62
N VAL A 54 11.54 26.81 70.81
CA VAL A 54 12.34 25.65 71.21
C VAL A 54 11.52 24.35 71.23
N GLN A 55 10.31 24.39 71.81
CA GLN A 55 9.42 23.22 71.85
C GLN A 55 8.89 22.85 70.45
N GLY A 56 8.68 23.85 69.59
CA GLY A 56 8.30 23.62 68.19
C GLY A 56 9.39 22.87 67.42
N ASP A 57 10.65 23.26 67.60
CA ASP A 57 11.78 22.60 66.94
C ASP A 57 12.02 21.18 67.45
N GLU A 58 11.84 20.95 68.77
CA GLU A 58 11.85 19.60 69.35
C GLU A 58 10.77 18.70 68.72
N LEU A 59 9.54 19.20 68.56
CA LEU A 59 8.46 18.45 67.91
C LEU A 59 8.76 18.13 66.45
N ARG A 60 9.32 19.10 65.70
CA ARG A 60 9.73 18.86 64.31
C ARG A 60 10.80 17.78 64.20
N ALA A 61 11.76 17.76 65.13
CA ALA A 61 12.78 16.71 65.19
C ALA A 61 12.19 15.31 65.43
N GLN A 62 11.06 15.21 66.15
CA GLN A 62 10.37 13.94 66.42
C GLN A 62 9.52 13.41 65.25
N ILE A 63 9.25 14.22 64.20
CA ILE A 63 8.48 13.79 63.03
C ILE A 63 9.17 12.62 62.31
N GLY A 64 10.48 12.69 62.11
CA GLY A 64 11.24 11.66 61.37
C GLY A 64 11.18 10.27 62.01
N PRO A 65 11.47 10.12 63.31
CA PRO A 65 11.29 8.86 64.03
C PRO A 65 9.84 8.37 64.06
N THR A 66 8.88 9.27 64.31
CA THR A 66 7.44 8.92 64.38
C THR A 66 6.92 8.42 63.03
N SER A 67 7.25 9.11 61.94
CA SER A 67 6.88 8.71 60.59
C SER A 67 7.45 7.33 60.22
N ARG A 68 8.68 7.02 60.67
CA ARG A 68 9.27 5.69 60.46
C ARG A 68 8.54 4.62 61.25
N SER A 69 8.22 4.87 62.52
CA SER A 69 7.44 3.94 63.34
C SER A 69 6.08 3.65 62.70
N MET A 70 5.35 4.68 62.28
CA MET A 70 4.04 4.50 61.61
C MET A 70 4.16 3.76 60.28
N TYR A 71 5.25 3.97 59.53
CA TYR A 71 5.50 3.23 58.30
C TYR A 71 5.75 1.74 58.58
N GLU A 72 6.54 1.42 59.62
CA GLU A 72 6.78 0.04 60.06
C GLU A 72 5.48 -0.64 60.52
N ASP A 73 4.60 0.09 61.22
CA ASP A 73 3.28 -0.42 61.62
C ASP A 73 2.39 -0.73 60.40
N CYS A 74 2.49 0.07 59.34
CA CYS A 74 1.76 -0.13 58.09
C CYS A 74 2.40 -1.19 57.16
N ARG A 75 3.64 -1.60 57.41
CA ARG A 75 4.40 -2.52 56.55
C ARG A 75 3.65 -3.80 56.16
N PRO A 76 2.99 -4.55 57.07
CA PRO A 76 2.26 -5.77 56.67
C PRO A 76 1.12 -5.49 55.68
N ALA A 77 0.43 -4.35 55.80
CA ALA A 77 -0.62 -3.97 54.85
C ALA A 77 -0.03 -3.54 53.49
N ILE A 78 1.12 -2.86 53.51
CA ILE A 78 1.88 -2.51 52.30
C ILE A 78 2.36 -3.77 51.58
N ASP A 79 2.89 -4.76 52.31
CA ASP A 79 3.36 -6.03 51.75
C ASP A 79 2.22 -6.85 51.13
N ALA A 80 1.05 -6.85 51.76
CA ALA A 80 -0.16 -7.47 51.19
C ALA A 80 -0.58 -6.78 49.88
N LEU A 81 -0.55 -5.45 49.84
CA LEU A 81 -0.84 -4.67 48.63
C LEU A 81 0.20 -4.90 47.53
N ASN A 82 1.49 -4.97 47.88
CA ASN A 82 2.58 -5.26 46.95
C ASN A 82 2.42 -6.65 46.34
N SER A 83 1.99 -7.64 47.14
CA SER A 83 1.68 -8.98 46.65
C SER A 83 0.53 -8.96 45.64
N LEU A 84 -0.51 -8.17 45.91
CA LEU A 84 -1.63 -7.98 44.99
C LEU A 84 -1.20 -7.31 43.68
N TYR A 85 -0.30 -6.34 43.73
CA TYR A 85 0.24 -5.72 42.51
C TYR A 85 1.02 -6.72 41.65
N ARG A 86 1.84 -7.56 42.27
CA ARG A 86 2.58 -8.62 41.56
C ARG A 86 1.64 -9.66 40.95
N GLU A 87 0.54 -9.96 41.60
CA GLU A 87 -0.49 -10.88 41.06
C GLU A 87 -1.29 -10.23 39.93
N THR A 88 -1.65 -8.95 40.07
CA THR A 88 -2.53 -8.25 39.11
C THR A 88 -1.80 -7.82 37.84
N PHE A 89 -0.58 -7.32 37.99
CA PHE A 89 0.24 -6.81 36.88
C PHE A 89 1.27 -7.81 36.38
N GLY A 90 1.42 -8.96 37.06
CA GLY A 90 2.29 -10.03 36.60
C GLY A 90 1.67 -10.76 35.43
N ILE A 91 2.42 -10.90 34.34
CA ILE A 91 2.01 -11.74 33.22
C ILE A 91 2.32 -13.21 33.59
N PRO A 92 1.33 -14.13 33.56
CA PRO A 92 1.55 -15.56 33.74
C PRO A 92 2.52 -16.13 32.69
N ASP A 93 3.40 -17.04 33.10
CA ASP A 93 4.43 -17.63 32.22
C ASP A 93 3.84 -18.43 31.05
N ASP A 94 2.60 -18.92 31.19
CA ASP A 94 1.88 -19.68 30.17
C ASP A 94 1.18 -18.79 29.11
N LEU A 95 1.19 -17.46 29.27
CA LEU A 95 0.51 -16.54 28.37
C LEU A 95 1.48 -15.84 27.41
N LEU A 96 1.31 -16.14 26.13
CA LEU A 96 1.95 -15.39 25.05
C LEU A 96 1.20 -14.10 24.78
N LEU A 97 1.93 -12.99 24.64
CA LEU A 97 1.34 -11.73 24.24
C LEU A 97 0.78 -11.83 22.81
N PRO A 98 -0.30 -11.08 22.47
CA PRO A 98 -0.84 -11.04 21.12
C PRO A 98 0.19 -10.72 20.04
N THR A 99 1.18 -9.88 20.37
CA THR A 99 2.30 -9.51 19.50
C THR A 99 3.19 -10.71 19.15
N ASP A 100 3.28 -11.68 20.06
CA ASP A 100 4.09 -12.88 19.91
C ASP A 100 3.31 -14.10 19.41
N LEU A 101 1.98 -13.99 19.26
CA LEU A 101 1.20 -15.06 18.61
C LEU A 101 1.67 -15.33 17.18
N MET A 102 2.23 -14.34 16.50
CA MET A 102 2.83 -14.51 15.17
C MET A 102 4.16 -15.27 15.22
N HIS A 103 4.90 -15.16 16.32
CA HIS A 103 6.11 -15.96 16.56
C HIS A 103 5.79 -17.38 17.03
N ALA A 104 4.64 -17.56 17.70
CA ALA A 104 4.15 -18.87 18.14
C ALA A 104 3.83 -19.79 16.96
N GLN A 105 3.36 -19.21 15.85
CA GLN A 105 3.35 -19.89 14.56
C GLN A 105 4.80 -19.95 14.07
N GLN A 106 5.50 -21.01 14.48
CA GLN A 106 6.86 -21.29 14.01
C GLN A 106 6.81 -21.50 12.49
N HIS A 107 6.98 -20.43 11.74
CA HIS A 107 7.23 -20.51 10.31
C HIS A 107 8.60 -21.15 10.15
N THR A 108 8.64 -22.34 9.57
CA THR A 108 9.91 -22.99 9.26
C THR A 108 10.69 -22.11 8.28
N ASP A 109 12.02 -22.10 8.39
CA ASP A 109 12.87 -21.36 7.44
C ASP A 109 12.59 -21.77 5.99
N GLU A 110 12.22 -23.05 5.78
CA GLU A 110 11.77 -23.59 4.50
C GLU A 110 10.53 -22.87 3.97
N PHE A 111 9.51 -22.66 4.81
CA PHE A 111 8.29 -21.94 4.44
C PHE A 111 8.59 -20.48 4.10
N VAL A 112 9.46 -19.82 4.87
CA VAL A 112 9.88 -18.44 4.60
C VAL A 112 10.63 -18.34 3.26
N GLN A 113 11.48 -19.32 2.95
CA GLN A 113 12.19 -19.38 1.66
C GLN A 113 11.24 -19.64 0.49
N GLU A 114 10.25 -20.53 0.67
CA GLU A 114 9.23 -20.79 -0.33
C GLU A 114 8.41 -19.53 -0.62
N LEU A 115 7.94 -18.84 0.43
CA LEU A 115 7.17 -17.60 0.27
C LEU A 115 7.99 -16.49 -0.40
N ARG A 116 9.28 -16.38 -0.09
CA ARG A 116 10.20 -15.45 -0.78
C ARG A 116 10.32 -15.78 -2.26
N ARG A 117 10.47 -17.06 -2.60
CA ARG A 117 10.55 -17.52 -3.99
C ARG A 117 9.27 -17.19 -4.76
N GLU A 118 8.11 -17.39 -4.16
CA GLU A 118 6.81 -17.04 -4.76
C GLU A 118 6.68 -15.52 -4.97
N VAL A 119 7.09 -14.71 -4.00
CA VAL A 119 7.11 -13.24 -4.14
C VAL A 119 8.03 -12.79 -5.28
N ASP A 120 9.22 -13.38 -5.39
CA ASP A 120 10.17 -13.05 -6.46
C ASP A 120 9.65 -13.48 -7.83
N GLU A 121 9.02 -14.65 -7.93
CA GLU A 121 8.38 -15.13 -9.16
C GLU A 121 7.23 -14.22 -9.59
N ALA A 122 6.35 -13.85 -8.65
CA ALA A 122 5.26 -12.91 -8.89
C ALA A 122 5.79 -11.53 -9.34
N LYS A 123 6.84 -11.03 -8.70
CA LYS A 123 7.50 -9.76 -9.09
C LYS A 123 8.10 -9.83 -10.50
N ALA A 124 8.74 -10.94 -10.85
CA ALA A 124 9.26 -11.17 -12.20
C ALA A 124 8.15 -11.26 -13.25
N ALA A 125 7.01 -11.89 -12.91
CA ALA A 125 5.84 -11.93 -13.77
C ALA A 125 5.24 -10.54 -13.99
N VAL A 126 5.08 -9.74 -12.93
CA VAL A 126 4.60 -8.35 -13.02
C VAL A 126 5.54 -7.49 -13.87
N SER A 127 6.86 -7.62 -13.67
CA SER A 127 7.84 -6.87 -14.45
C SER A 127 7.79 -7.21 -15.94
N ARG A 128 7.67 -8.51 -16.29
CA ARG A 128 7.46 -8.94 -17.69
C ARG A 128 6.16 -8.40 -18.27
N GLY A 129 5.09 -8.41 -17.49
CA GLY A 129 3.80 -7.84 -17.86
C GLY A 129 3.90 -6.34 -18.17
N ALA A 130 4.63 -5.59 -17.33
CA ALA A 130 4.83 -4.16 -17.53
C ALA A 130 5.62 -3.85 -18.82
N ILE A 131 6.69 -4.60 -19.10
CA ILE A 131 7.46 -4.45 -20.36
C ILE A 131 6.59 -4.77 -21.57
N PHE A 132 5.77 -5.83 -21.48
CA PHE A 132 4.87 -6.21 -22.56
C PHE A 132 3.80 -5.13 -22.83
N LEU A 133 3.19 -4.57 -21.77
CA LEU A 133 2.23 -3.48 -21.90
C LEU A 133 2.86 -2.24 -22.54
N ALA A 134 4.07 -1.85 -22.11
CA ALA A 134 4.78 -0.74 -22.73
C ALA A 134 5.07 -0.99 -24.23
N SER A 135 5.39 -2.23 -24.60
CA SER A 135 5.56 -2.62 -26.00
C SER A 135 4.26 -2.52 -26.80
N LEU A 136 3.13 -2.95 -26.22
CA LEU A 136 1.81 -2.85 -26.88
C LEU A 136 1.35 -1.40 -27.04
N GLU A 137 1.65 -0.54 -26.06
CA GLU A 137 1.36 0.89 -26.14
C GLU A 137 2.16 1.55 -27.27
N ALA A 138 3.45 1.24 -27.39
CA ALA A 138 4.28 1.73 -28.49
C ALA A 138 3.80 1.24 -29.87
N GLU A 139 3.37 -0.02 -29.97
CA GLU A 139 2.79 -0.57 -31.20
C GLU A 139 1.45 0.12 -31.54
N ALA A 140 0.59 0.34 -30.56
CA ALA A 140 -0.67 1.06 -30.75
C ALA A 140 -0.45 2.50 -31.19
N GLU A 141 0.55 3.19 -30.65
CA GLU A 141 0.93 4.54 -31.06
C GLU A 141 1.45 4.56 -32.51
N LEU A 142 2.27 3.58 -32.91
CA LEU A 142 2.71 3.44 -34.29
C LEU A 142 1.52 3.26 -35.25
N HIS A 143 0.54 2.42 -34.91
CA HIS A 143 -0.66 2.24 -35.73
C HIS A 143 -1.48 3.52 -35.86
N ARG A 144 -1.64 4.28 -34.78
CA ARG A 144 -2.28 5.61 -34.82
C ARG A 144 -1.52 6.58 -35.72
N ALA A 145 -0.19 6.55 -35.69
CA ALA A 145 0.63 7.40 -36.56
C ALA A 145 0.51 7.05 -38.05
N LEU A 146 0.19 5.80 -38.39
CA LEU A 146 0.00 5.35 -39.77
C LEU A 146 -1.42 5.62 -40.32
N GLU A 147 -2.38 5.91 -39.46
CA GLU A 147 -3.78 6.15 -39.84
C GLU A 147 -3.94 7.21 -40.94
N PRO A 148 -3.26 8.38 -40.89
CA PRO A 148 -3.35 9.37 -41.97
C PRO A 148 -2.78 8.88 -43.31
N CYS A 149 -1.81 7.97 -43.29
CA CYS A 149 -1.26 7.39 -44.52
C CYS A 149 -2.28 6.47 -45.19
N TYR A 150 -3.00 5.64 -44.42
CA TYR A 150 -4.08 4.82 -44.95
C TYR A 150 -5.25 5.66 -45.47
N GLU A 151 -5.59 6.76 -44.80
CA GLU A 151 -6.59 7.70 -45.32
C GLU A 151 -6.14 8.35 -46.64
N ALA A 152 -4.86 8.73 -46.75
CA ALA A 152 -4.30 9.28 -47.97
C ALA A 152 -4.28 8.25 -49.11
N GLU A 153 -3.90 7.01 -48.82
CA GLU A 153 -3.96 5.88 -49.77
C GLU A 153 -5.40 5.66 -50.25
N GLY A 154 -6.37 5.66 -49.34
CA GLY A 154 -7.80 5.55 -49.67
C GLY A 154 -8.28 6.68 -50.60
N LYS A 155 -7.85 7.93 -50.36
CA LYS A 155 -8.17 9.05 -51.26
C LYS A 155 -7.57 8.87 -52.66
N VAL A 156 -6.32 8.44 -52.74
CA VAL A 156 -5.67 8.15 -54.03
C VAL A 156 -6.38 7.01 -54.75
N HIS A 157 -6.79 5.96 -54.02
CA HIS A 157 -7.53 4.85 -54.58
C HIS A 157 -8.88 5.30 -55.16
N ALA A 158 -9.65 6.09 -54.42
CA ALA A 158 -10.92 6.65 -54.91
C ALA A 158 -10.73 7.51 -56.17
N MET A 159 -9.70 8.37 -56.20
CA MET A 159 -9.37 9.15 -57.40
C MET A 159 -9.05 8.26 -58.61
N LEU A 160 -8.34 7.15 -58.40
CA LEU A 160 -8.02 6.20 -59.47
C LEU A 160 -9.26 5.47 -59.98
N GLU A 161 -10.21 5.13 -59.10
CA GLU A 161 -11.50 4.58 -59.50
C GLU A 161 -12.29 5.59 -60.35
N ASP A 162 -12.37 6.86 -59.93
CA ASP A 162 -13.01 7.93 -60.70
C ASP A 162 -12.35 8.09 -62.09
N TYR A 163 -11.01 8.05 -62.17
CA TYR A 163 -10.30 8.11 -63.45
C TYR A 163 -10.56 6.90 -64.33
N GLN A 164 -10.69 5.71 -63.75
CA GLN A 164 -10.99 4.50 -64.50
C GLN A 164 -12.41 4.56 -65.08
N GLU A 165 -13.37 5.14 -64.36
CA GLU A 165 -14.73 5.40 -64.86
C GLU A 165 -14.75 6.50 -65.94
N LEU A 166 -13.89 7.52 -65.84
CA LEU A 166 -13.75 8.56 -66.86
C LEU A 166 -12.98 8.08 -68.10
N GLN A 167 -12.06 7.13 -67.95
CA GLN A 167 -11.40 6.40 -69.05
C GLN A 167 -12.28 5.26 -69.61
N VAL A 168 -13.60 5.37 -69.51
CA VAL A 168 -14.48 4.81 -70.55
C VAL A 168 -13.97 5.40 -71.86
N VAL A 169 -13.26 4.56 -72.60
CA VAL A 169 -12.74 4.80 -73.96
C VAL A 169 -13.71 5.74 -74.65
N SER A 170 -13.30 6.99 -74.89
CA SER A 170 -14.16 7.91 -75.61
C SER A 170 -14.59 7.16 -76.88
N ASN A 171 -15.89 6.98 -77.05
CA ASN A 171 -16.42 6.28 -78.21
C ASN A 171 -15.90 6.93 -79.51
N ASP A 172 -15.53 8.22 -79.44
CA ASP A 172 -14.86 8.98 -80.49
C ASP A 172 -13.51 8.37 -80.91
N LEU A 173 -12.73 7.79 -79.98
CA LEU A 173 -11.44 7.16 -80.29
C LEU A 173 -11.64 5.81 -80.99
N THR A 174 -12.64 5.03 -80.57
CA THR A 174 -13.06 3.83 -81.30
C THR A 174 -13.67 4.17 -82.66
N GLU A 175 -14.44 5.25 -82.78
CA GLU A 175 -14.99 5.73 -84.04
C GLU A 175 -13.91 6.27 -84.98
N VAL A 176 -12.92 7.01 -84.48
CA VAL A 176 -11.77 7.48 -85.26
C VAL A 176 -10.91 6.30 -85.71
N ILE A 177 -10.72 5.27 -84.88
CA ILE A 177 -10.01 4.05 -85.27
C ILE A 177 -10.78 3.31 -86.37
N GLU A 178 -12.10 3.15 -86.24
CA GLU A 178 -12.94 2.54 -87.29
C GLU A 178 -13.05 3.42 -88.56
N GLN A 179 -13.05 4.76 -88.44
CA GLN A 179 -12.97 5.69 -89.57
C GLN A 179 -11.62 5.61 -90.28
N MET A 180 -10.50 5.59 -89.54
CA MET A 180 -9.17 5.46 -90.15
C MET A 180 -8.96 4.09 -90.81
N LYS A 181 -9.62 3.05 -90.29
CA LYS A 181 -9.65 1.70 -90.87
C LYS A 181 -10.49 1.65 -92.14
N SER A 182 -11.65 2.31 -92.17
CA SER A 182 -12.48 2.42 -93.37
C SER A 182 -11.90 3.37 -94.43
N ALA A 183 -11.15 4.40 -94.03
CA ALA A 183 -10.39 5.27 -94.92
C ALA A 183 -9.10 4.64 -95.48
N GLY A 184 -8.74 3.43 -95.07
CA GLY A 184 -7.56 2.71 -95.56
C GLY A 184 -6.22 3.31 -95.14
N LEU A 185 -6.22 4.26 -94.19
CA LEU A 185 -5.03 4.90 -93.63
C LEU A 185 -4.32 4.01 -92.63
N LEU A 186 -5.08 3.25 -91.85
CA LEU A 186 -4.58 2.06 -91.17
C LEU A 186 -4.62 0.93 -92.20
N GLY A 187 -3.52 0.80 -92.95
CA GLY A 187 -3.36 -0.28 -93.90
C GLY A 187 -3.72 -1.60 -93.23
N ALA A 188 -4.38 -2.48 -93.98
CA ALA A 188 -4.61 -3.86 -93.58
C ALA A 188 -3.25 -4.50 -93.33
N SER A 189 -2.72 -4.34 -92.12
CA SER A 189 -1.57 -5.08 -91.65
C SER A 189 -2.07 -6.51 -91.62
N SER A 190 -1.71 -7.23 -92.67
CA SER A 190 -1.74 -8.67 -92.76
C SER A 190 -1.48 -9.26 -91.38
N GLU A 191 -2.32 -10.23 -90.98
CA GLU A 191 -2.12 -11.06 -89.81
C GLU A 191 -0.73 -11.71 -89.85
N SER A 192 0.31 -10.98 -89.44
CA SER A 192 1.56 -11.59 -89.01
C SER A 192 1.30 -12.07 -87.60
N LYS A 193 0.95 -13.35 -87.52
CA LYS A 193 1.31 -14.16 -86.36
C LYS A 193 2.82 -14.03 -86.20
N ASP A 194 3.25 -13.10 -85.36
CA ASP A 194 4.29 -13.28 -84.36
C ASP A 194 4.86 -11.92 -83.93
N ASP A 195 5.02 -11.85 -82.62
CA ASP A 195 5.97 -11.03 -81.88
C ASP A 195 5.74 -9.52 -81.66
N HIS A 196 5.63 -9.23 -80.35
CA HIS A 196 6.18 -8.04 -79.70
C HIS A 196 5.45 -6.69 -79.75
N TYR A 197 4.12 -6.66 -79.63
CA TYR A 197 3.43 -5.48 -79.10
C TYR A 197 2.60 -5.79 -77.85
N ARG A 198 3.33 -6.19 -76.80
CA ARG A 198 2.86 -6.21 -75.40
C ARG A 198 3.53 -5.08 -74.60
N PHE A 199 3.73 -3.93 -75.24
CA PHE A 199 4.33 -2.73 -74.65
C PHE A 199 3.21 -1.78 -74.21
N GLY A 200 2.88 -1.78 -72.91
CA GLY A 200 1.98 -0.79 -72.33
C GLY A 200 1.17 -1.30 -71.14
N ALA A 201 0.36 -2.35 -71.33
CA ALA A 201 -0.58 -2.80 -70.29
C ALA A 201 -0.03 -3.88 -69.32
N THR A 202 1.02 -4.62 -69.70
CA THR A 202 1.61 -5.66 -68.82
C THR A 202 2.65 -5.14 -67.85
N THR A 203 3.24 -3.97 -68.09
CA THR A 203 4.23 -3.37 -67.18
C THR A 203 3.57 -2.86 -65.90
N LEU A 204 2.35 -2.35 -65.97
CA LEU A 204 1.57 -1.95 -64.79
C LEU A 204 0.99 -3.15 -64.01
N ARG A 205 0.56 -4.23 -64.68
CA ARG A 205 0.13 -5.46 -63.99
C ARG A 205 1.26 -6.14 -63.23
N ASN A 206 2.50 -6.09 -63.72
CA ASN A 206 3.64 -6.65 -63.00
C ASN A 206 4.08 -5.80 -61.80
N PHE A 207 3.74 -4.51 -61.77
CA PHE A 207 3.94 -3.65 -60.58
C PHE A 207 2.86 -3.87 -59.50
N MET A 208 1.62 -4.12 -59.89
CA MET A 208 0.53 -4.47 -58.95
C MET A 208 0.64 -5.93 -58.44
N ALA A 209 1.24 -6.85 -59.21
CA ALA A 209 1.40 -8.25 -58.79
C ALA A 209 2.58 -8.51 -57.83
N THR A 210 3.39 -7.48 -57.53
CA THR A 210 4.46 -7.53 -56.52
C THR A 210 4.08 -6.85 -55.20
N SER A 211 2.95 -6.13 -55.14
CA SER A 211 2.40 -5.55 -53.90
C SER A 211 1.46 -6.50 -53.14
N SER A 212 1.34 -7.77 -53.53
CA SER A 212 0.57 -8.75 -52.75
C SER A 212 1.24 -8.94 -51.37
N PRO A 213 0.51 -8.83 -50.24
CA PRO A 213 1.08 -8.90 -48.88
C PRO A 213 1.87 -10.19 -48.60
N MET A 214 1.56 -11.31 -49.28
CA MET A 214 2.33 -12.56 -49.17
C MET A 214 3.79 -12.44 -49.61
N LYS A 215 4.10 -11.64 -50.63
CA LYS A 215 5.49 -11.50 -51.14
C LYS A 215 6.32 -10.54 -50.28
N GLN A 216 5.69 -9.53 -49.68
CA GLN A 216 6.36 -8.66 -48.70
C GLN A 216 6.67 -9.42 -47.40
N ALA A 217 5.79 -10.31 -46.94
CA ALA A 217 6.07 -11.21 -45.82
C ALA A 217 7.24 -12.17 -46.11
N ALA A 218 7.36 -12.67 -47.34
CA ALA A 218 8.50 -13.51 -47.75
C ALA A 218 9.83 -12.74 -47.83
N LEU A 219 9.82 -11.47 -48.25
CA LEU A 219 11.01 -10.62 -48.27
C LEU A 219 11.45 -10.22 -46.85
N ALA A 220 10.50 -9.88 -45.97
CA ALA A 220 10.75 -9.62 -44.55
C ALA A 220 11.26 -10.88 -43.82
N GLY A 221 10.76 -12.07 -44.19
CA GLY A 221 11.28 -13.35 -43.70
C GLY A 221 12.72 -13.64 -44.15
N LYS A 222 13.14 -13.15 -45.33
CA LYS A 222 14.50 -13.36 -45.85
C LYS A 222 15.52 -12.37 -45.30
N ALA A 223 15.10 -11.15 -44.95
CA ALA A 223 15.94 -10.22 -44.17
C ALA A 223 16.19 -10.73 -42.73
N ARG A 224 15.26 -11.53 -42.17
CA ARG A 224 15.39 -12.14 -40.83
C ARG A 224 16.40 -13.30 -40.75
N SER A 225 16.83 -13.91 -41.86
CA SER A 225 17.83 -14.97 -41.81
C SER A 225 19.28 -14.47 -41.75
N MET A 226 19.52 -13.17 -41.99
CA MET A 226 20.87 -12.59 -41.96
C MET A 226 21.27 -12.04 -40.58
N THR A 227 20.33 -11.81 -39.67
CA THR A 227 20.61 -11.20 -38.36
C THR A 227 20.78 -12.21 -37.23
N GLY A 228 20.70 -13.52 -37.49
CA GLY A 228 21.14 -14.57 -36.55
C GLY A 228 20.36 -14.70 -35.24
N VAL A 229 19.24 -14.01 -35.07
CA VAL A 229 18.40 -14.13 -33.87
C VAL A 229 17.22 -15.06 -34.15
N THR A 230 17.31 -16.29 -33.67
CA THR A 230 16.20 -17.26 -33.64
C THR A 230 15.09 -16.76 -32.70
N PRO A 231 13.86 -16.48 -33.18
CA PRO A 231 12.75 -16.23 -32.28
C PRO A 231 12.28 -17.56 -31.68
N LEU A 232 12.15 -17.59 -30.35
CA LEU A 232 11.69 -18.73 -29.55
C LEU A 232 10.17 -19.01 -29.66
N TYR A 233 9.47 -18.44 -30.65
CA TYR A 233 8.02 -18.62 -30.78
C TYR A 233 7.59 -18.84 -32.24
N SER A 234 7.03 -20.03 -32.48
CA SER A 234 6.26 -20.36 -33.68
C SER A 234 4.90 -19.65 -33.64
N ALA A 235 4.53 -18.95 -34.70
CA ALA A 235 3.20 -18.38 -34.84
C ALA A 235 2.16 -19.52 -34.94
N ASN A 236 1.24 -19.58 -33.98
CA ASN A 236 0.06 -20.44 -34.06
C ASN A 236 -0.90 -19.86 -35.12
N GLY A 237 -1.17 -20.65 -36.17
CA GLY A 237 -2.14 -20.31 -37.21
C GLY A 237 -3.60 -20.39 -36.72
N PRO A 238 -4.56 -19.86 -37.50
CA PRO A 238 -5.94 -19.74 -37.07
C PRO A 238 -6.71 -21.03 -37.37
N SER A 239 -6.83 -21.92 -36.40
CA SER A 239 -8.01 -22.81 -36.30
C SER A 239 -8.02 -23.54 -34.97
N ARG A 240 -8.85 -23.06 -34.04
CA ARG A 240 -9.61 -23.88 -33.10
C ARG A 240 -10.62 -22.96 -32.42
N PHE A 241 -11.82 -22.94 -32.99
CA PHE A 241 -13.02 -22.54 -32.26
C PHE A 241 -13.13 -23.42 -31.01
N ILE A 242 -12.77 -22.86 -29.86
CA ILE A 242 -13.15 -23.44 -28.57
C ILE A 242 -14.54 -22.90 -28.25
N SER A 243 -15.53 -23.78 -28.43
CA SER A 243 -16.92 -23.57 -28.06
C SER A 243 -17.03 -23.29 -26.55
N SER A 244 -17.34 -22.05 -26.18
CA SER A 244 -17.80 -21.69 -24.85
C SER A 244 -19.27 -22.06 -24.68
N ARG A 245 -19.54 -23.29 -24.22
CA ARG A 245 -20.84 -23.67 -23.66
C ARG A 245 -20.63 -24.25 -22.27
N ASN A 246 -21.28 -23.60 -21.30
CA ASN A 246 -21.44 -23.98 -19.89
C ASN A 246 -20.12 -23.88 -19.10
N THR A 247 -20.02 -23.03 -18.07
CA THR A 247 -20.77 -23.17 -16.82
C THR A 247 -21.02 -21.83 -16.14
N SER A 248 -22.29 -21.43 -16.13
CA SER A 248 -22.87 -20.68 -15.03
C SER A 248 -22.86 -21.56 -13.78
N ARG A 249 -22.20 -21.10 -12.71
CA ARG A 249 -22.58 -21.34 -11.31
C ARG A 249 -21.76 -20.42 -10.40
N ILE A 250 -22.48 -19.43 -9.89
CA ILE A 250 -22.12 -18.57 -8.75
C ILE A 250 -22.08 -19.43 -7.48
N PRO A 251 -21.18 -19.12 -6.53
CA PRO A 251 -21.62 -18.63 -5.21
C PRO A 251 -20.87 -17.32 -4.89
N ARG A 252 -21.52 -16.16 -4.67
CA ARG A 252 -22.25 -15.76 -3.44
C ARG A 252 -21.54 -16.26 -2.18
N ASP A 253 -20.51 -15.54 -1.78
CA ASP A 253 -20.49 -14.71 -0.55
C ASP A 253 -19.03 -14.51 -0.13
N LEU A 254 -18.44 -13.40 -0.57
CA LEU A 254 -17.23 -12.85 0.04
C LEU A 254 -17.56 -11.42 0.45
N SER A 255 -17.99 -11.30 1.71
CA SER A 255 -17.93 -10.07 2.48
C SER A 255 -16.45 -9.68 2.62
N THR A 256 -15.97 -8.86 1.69
CA THR A 256 -14.73 -8.11 1.92
C THR A 256 -15.10 -6.88 2.73
N SER A 257 -14.90 -6.96 4.05
CA SER A 257 -14.73 -5.76 4.85
C SER A 257 -13.52 -5.02 4.29
N ALA A 258 -13.79 -3.98 3.51
CA ALA A 258 -12.78 -3.05 3.05
C ALA A 258 -12.11 -2.44 4.29
N GLY A 259 -10.94 -2.96 4.63
CA GLY A 259 -10.00 -2.28 5.50
C GLY A 259 -9.65 -0.96 4.82
N MET A 260 -10.12 0.14 5.40
CA MET A 260 -9.65 1.46 5.00
C MET A 260 -8.12 1.48 5.19
N PRO A 261 -7.34 1.93 4.18
CA PRO A 261 -5.96 2.26 4.44
C PRO A 261 -5.95 3.40 5.45
N MET A 262 -5.54 3.11 6.68
CA MET A 262 -5.18 4.12 7.67
C MET A 262 -3.99 4.89 7.10
N ALA A 263 -4.27 6.00 6.43
CA ALA A 263 -3.28 7.02 6.19
C ALA A 263 -2.77 7.45 7.57
N GLN A 264 -1.54 7.04 7.88
CA GLN A 264 -0.82 7.44 9.08
C GLN A 264 -0.62 8.96 9.00
N LEU A 265 -1.58 9.71 9.55
CA LEU A 265 -1.43 11.12 9.81
C LEU A 265 -0.19 11.26 10.69
N ALA A 266 0.88 11.80 10.12
CA ALA A 266 2.03 12.27 10.85
C ALA A 266 1.58 13.42 11.75
N ILE A 267 1.05 13.07 12.92
CA ILE A 267 0.80 14.03 13.99
C ILE A 267 2.18 14.43 14.49
N PRO A 268 2.61 15.71 14.33
CA PRO A 268 3.87 16.15 14.89
C PRO A 268 3.85 15.91 16.40
N ALA A 269 4.90 15.28 16.91
CA ALA A 269 5.05 15.01 18.33
C ALA A 269 4.83 16.29 19.13
N ILE A 270 3.75 16.31 19.92
CA ILE A 270 3.53 17.35 20.92
C ILE A 270 4.67 17.17 21.94
N PRO A 271 5.59 18.13 22.10
CA PRO A 271 6.65 18.01 23.08
C PRO A 271 6.04 17.88 24.48
N PRO A 272 6.68 17.13 25.40
CA PRO A 272 6.18 16.96 26.76
C PRO A 272 5.94 18.32 27.40
N ALA A 273 4.72 18.52 27.90
CA ALA A 273 4.35 19.74 28.60
C ALA A 273 5.34 19.94 29.77
N LYS A 274 6.10 21.04 29.74
CA LYS A 274 6.87 21.48 30.89
C LYS A 274 5.86 21.74 32.02
N MET A 275 5.90 20.93 33.07
CA MET A 275 5.23 21.26 34.33
C MET A 275 5.87 22.54 34.86
N VAL A 276 5.21 23.67 34.64
CA VAL A 276 5.49 24.90 35.35
C VAL A 276 4.78 24.75 36.70
N PRO A 277 5.49 24.81 37.84
CA PRO A 277 4.83 24.84 39.14
C PRO A 277 4.06 26.16 39.23
N SER A 278 2.73 26.08 39.10
CA SER A 278 1.84 27.18 39.42
C SER A 278 1.87 27.38 40.93
N ILE A 279 2.63 28.37 41.37
CA ILE A 279 2.49 28.93 42.71
C ILE A 279 1.12 29.60 42.72
N ALA A 280 0.13 28.93 43.29
CA ALA A 280 -1.16 29.52 43.60
C ALA A 280 -0.97 30.50 44.76
N SER A 281 -0.57 31.73 44.43
CA SER A 281 -0.91 32.89 45.24
C SER A 281 -2.34 33.25 44.88
N ASP A 282 -3.29 32.93 45.75
CA ASP A 282 -4.30 33.92 46.12
C ASP A 282 -5.02 33.56 47.41
N ALA A 283 -5.18 34.62 48.19
CA ALA A 283 -5.79 34.67 49.48
C ALA A 283 -7.27 34.25 49.41
N SER A 284 -7.70 33.44 50.38
CA SER A 284 -9.08 33.49 50.82
C SER A 284 -9.12 33.46 52.35
N THR A 285 -9.63 34.56 52.86
CA THR A 285 -9.94 34.88 54.25
C THR A 285 -10.73 33.74 54.89
N PHE A 286 -10.10 33.03 55.82
CA PHE A 286 -10.77 32.01 56.64
C PHE A 286 -11.42 32.70 57.84
N ALA A 287 -12.75 32.82 57.81
CA ALA A 287 -13.54 33.19 58.97
C ALA A 287 -13.64 31.98 59.93
N PRO A 288 -13.36 32.13 61.24
CA PRO A 288 -13.45 31.02 62.17
C PRO A 288 -14.88 30.93 62.71
N GLY A 289 -15.61 29.87 62.36
CA GLY A 289 -16.85 29.55 63.06
C GLY A 289 -17.85 28.72 62.28
N ALA A 290 -17.67 27.40 62.29
CA ALA A 290 -18.73 26.38 62.39
C ALA A 290 -18.15 25.01 62.03
N GLY A 291 -18.17 24.09 62.99
CA GLY A 291 -17.79 22.70 62.75
C GLY A 291 -18.70 22.05 61.72
N SER A 292 -18.14 21.71 60.56
CA SER A 292 -18.80 20.90 59.55
C SER A 292 -18.14 19.52 59.50
N ILE A 293 -18.90 18.52 59.96
CA ILE A 293 -18.56 17.10 59.86
C ILE A 293 -18.77 16.71 58.38
N LEU A 294 -17.67 16.51 57.65
CA LEU A 294 -17.71 15.95 56.29
C LEU A 294 -18.05 14.45 56.36
N ARG A 295 -19.32 14.11 56.13
CA ARG A 295 -19.75 12.75 55.79
C ARG A 295 -19.54 12.52 54.29
N PHE A 296 -18.56 11.68 53.94
CA PHE A 296 -18.50 11.10 52.60
C PHE A 296 -19.62 10.06 52.44
N ARG A 297 -20.56 10.32 51.55
CA ARG A 297 -21.50 9.31 51.05
C ARG A 297 -21.03 8.85 49.68
N TYR A 298 -20.62 7.59 49.58
CA TYR A 298 -20.47 6.91 48.30
C TYR A 298 -21.86 6.42 47.87
N SER A 299 -22.34 6.84 46.69
CA SER A 299 -23.47 6.23 46.01
C SER A 299 -22.95 5.33 44.89
N TYR A 300 -23.21 4.03 44.99
CA TYR A 300 -23.10 3.14 43.84
C TYR A 300 -24.36 3.29 42.99
N VAL A 301 -24.19 3.65 41.73
CA VAL A 301 -25.24 3.55 40.70
C VAL A 301 -25.09 2.16 40.06
N LYS A 302 -26.19 1.40 40.05
CA LYS A 302 -26.33 0.15 39.30
C LYS A 302 -26.56 0.44 37.82
#